data_AF-A0A244EGL7-F1
#
_entry.id   AF-A0A244EGL7-F1
#
_cell.length_a   1.000
_cell.length_b   1.000
_cell.length_c   1.000
_cell.angle_alpha   90.00
_cell.angle_beta   90.00
_cell.angle_gamma   90.00
#
_symmetry.space_group_name_H-M   'P 1'
#
loop_
_entity.id
_entity.type
_entity.pdbx_description
1 polymer ?
#
loop_
_entity_poly.entity_id
_entity_poly.type
_entity_poly.pdbx_seq_one_letter_code
_entity_poly.pdbx_strand_id
1 'polypeptide(L)'
;MPCFLLLAALAALLGGLDALGPWFHFKTLLAFAAAFALVLSGLDAHAPNGRFGAANRVTLARLALICLLAAAIGETADDRLAWSCVVVATIAALLDALDGPLARRGGLASAFGARFDMETDALLVLVLSLLALHFDKTGAWILAAGLMRYLFVLAARPWPWLARALPTSLRRKAVCVVQISALIVCLVPVIALPWSQALAAASLALLAASFAIDTAWLMRRRHLPLEITR
;
A
#
# COMPACT_ATOMS: atom_id res chain seq x y z
N MET A 1 -2.25 14.78 -15.53
CA MET A 1 -3.49 15.58 -15.57
C MET A 1 -4.78 14.77 -15.40
N PRO A 2 -5.07 13.67 -16.14
CA PRO A 2 -6.36 12.98 -16.00
C PRO A 2 -6.58 12.32 -14.63
N CYS A 3 -5.54 11.79 -13.98
CA CYS A 3 -5.67 11.19 -12.63
C CYS A 3 -6.03 12.22 -11.55
N PHE A 4 -5.55 13.46 -11.64
CA PHE A 4 -5.89 14.52 -10.68
C PHE A 4 -7.36 14.93 -10.79
N LEU A 5 -7.89 14.99 -12.01
CA LEU A 5 -9.31 15.29 -12.24
C LEU A 5 -10.23 14.15 -11.77
N LEU A 6 -9.85 12.91 -12.05
CA LEU A 6 -10.58 11.74 -11.55
C LEU A 6 -10.56 11.68 -10.02
N LEU A 7 -9.40 11.92 -9.41
CA LEU A 7 -9.25 11.97 -7.96
C LEU A 7 -10.12 13.08 -7.36
N ALA A 8 -10.10 14.29 -7.93
CA ALA A 8 -10.92 15.40 -7.47
C ALA A 8 -12.42 15.09 -7.60
N ALA A 9 -12.84 14.46 -8.69
CA ALA A 9 -14.23 14.05 -8.90
C ALA A 9 -14.67 12.97 -7.88
N LEU A 10 -13.82 11.97 -7.63
CA LEU A 10 -14.09 10.94 -6.61
C LEU A 10 -14.09 11.53 -5.20
N ALA A 11 -13.17 12.45 -4.89
CA ALA A 11 -13.14 13.16 -3.62
C ALA A 11 -14.42 13.98 -3.41
N ALA A 12 -14.88 14.69 -4.44
CA ALA A 12 -16.12 15.46 -4.41
C ALA A 12 -17.35 14.55 -4.25
N LEU A 13 -17.39 13.42 -4.96
CA LEU A 13 -18.46 12.43 -4.82
C LEU A 13 -18.52 11.86 -3.41
N LEU A 14 -17.40 11.38 -2.88
CA LEU A 14 -17.34 10.84 -1.51
C LEU A 14 -17.65 11.90 -0.46
N GLY A 15 -17.10 13.11 -0.61
CA GLY A 15 -17.40 14.23 0.30
C GLY A 15 -18.88 14.60 0.31
N GLY A 16 -19.55 14.57 -0.84
CA GLY A 16 -20.99 14.80 -0.94
C GLY A 16 -21.83 13.64 -0.39
N LEU A 17 -21.40 12.39 -0.61
CA LEU A 17 -22.10 11.20 -0.10
C LEU A 17 -21.99 11.11 1.42
N ASP A 18 -20.79 11.28 1.98
CA ASP A 18 -20.50 11.05 3.40
C ASP A 18 -20.52 12.35 4.25
N ALA A 19 -20.93 13.47 3.64
CA ALA A 19 -20.96 14.80 4.28
C ALA A 19 -19.63 15.18 4.95
N LEU A 20 -18.51 14.84 4.30
CA LEU A 20 -17.17 15.04 4.83
C LEU A 20 -16.81 16.53 4.86
N GLY A 21 -15.98 16.91 5.84
CA GLY A 21 -15.58 18.31 6.00
C GLY A 21 -14.74 18.83 4.82
N PRO A 22 -14.64 20.16 4.64
CA PRO A 22 -13.77 20.75 3.59
C PRO A 22 -12.29 20.35 3.75
N TRP A 23 -11.90 19.96 4.97
CA TRP A 23 -10.57 19.46 5.27
C TRP A 23 -10.26 18.12 4.59
N PHE A 24 -11.27 17.29 4.30
CA PHE A 24 -11.10 16.04 3.57
C PHE A 24 -10.53 16.25 2.16
N HIS A 25 -11.08 17.23 1.43
CA HIS A 25 -10.61 17.56 0.08
C HIS A 25 -9.18 18.09 0.09
N PHE A 26 -8.86 18.96 1.06
CA PHE A 26 -7.50 19.49 1.21
C PHE A 26 -6.50 18.37 1.57
N LYS A 27 -6.81 17.51 2.55
CA LYS A 27 -6.00 16.35 2.93
C LYS A 27 -5.74 15.43 1.73
N THR A 28 -6.77 15.12 0.95
CA THR A 28 -6.66 14.26 -0.24
C THR A 28 -5.68 14.84 -1.26
N LEU A 29 -5.85 16.11 -1.62
CA LEU A 29 -5.01 16.78 -2.61
C LEU A 29 -3.57 16.91 -2.14
N LEU A 30 -3.36 17.27 -0.87
CA LEU A 30 -2.03 17.41 -0.28
C LEU A 30 -1.30 16.06 -0.22
N ALA A 31 -1.97 15.00 0.26
CA ALA A 31 -1.40 13.66 0.32
C ALA A 31 -1.02 13.16 -1.08
N PHE A 32 -1.89 13.35 -2.06
CA PHE A 32 -1.61 12.93 -3.43
C PHE A 32 -0.50 13.77 -4.07
N ALA A 33 -0.46 15.08 -3.85
CA ALA A 33 0.63 15.93 -4.35
C ALA A 33 1.99 15.51 -3.77
N ALA A 34 2.05 15.24 -2.47
CA ALA A 34 3.26 14.76 -1.80
C ALA A 34 3.70 13.39 -2.35
N ALA A 35 2.77 12.43 -2.45
CA ALA A 35 3.08 11.11 -2.98
C ALA A 35 3.50 11.18 -4.46
N PHE A 36 2.85 12.04 -5.26
CA PHE A 36 3.20 12.27 -6.66
C PHE A 36 4.60 12.90 -6.80
N ALA A 37 4.96 13.87 -5.97
CA ALA A 37 6.29 14.46 -5.95
C ALA A 37 7.38 13.41 -5.65
N LEU A 38 7.11 12.48 -4.72
CA LEU A 38 8.02 11.37 -4.43
C LEU A 38 8.17 10.43 -5.64
N VAL A 39 7.07 10.09 -6.32
CA VAL A 39 7.11 9.30 -7.57
C VAL A 39 7.93 10.02 -8.64
N LEU A 40 7.75 11.34 -8.79
CA LEU A 40 8.52 12.14 -9.74
C LEU A 40 10.02 12.15 -9.41
N SER A 41 10.38 12.26 -8.12
CA SER A 41 11.79 12.23 -7.69
C SER A 41 12.49 10.90 -7.95
N GLY A 42 11.71 9.80 -8.07
CA GLY A 42 12.23 8.47 -8.40
C GLY A 42 12.29 8.18 -9.91
N LEU A 43 11.77 9.07 -10.77
CA LEU A 43 11.74 8.85 -12.22
C LEU A 43 13.11 8.92 -12.89
N ASP A 44 14.10 9.57 -12.29
CA ASP A 44 15.47 9.59 -12.83
C ASP A 44 16.09 8.18 -12.88
N ALA A 45 15.58 7.25 -12.06
CA ALA A 45 15.97 5.84 -12.09
C ALA A 45 15.30 5.02 -13.23
N HIS A 46 14.53 5.66 -14.12
CA HIS A 46 13.71 5.04 -15.17
C HIS A 46 14.44 4.88 -16.52
N ALA A 47 15.70 5.31 -16.63
CA ALA A 47 16.50 5.15 -17.86
C ALA A 47 16.82 3.64 -18.09
N PRO A 48 16.49 3.06 -19.27
CA PRO A 48 16.32 3.73 -20.56
C PRO A 48 14.88 3.77 -21.10
N ASN A 49 13.86 3.32 -20.36
CA ASN A 49 12.49 3.23 -20.89
C ASN A 49 11.76 4.57 -20.72
N GLY A 50 12.03 5.57 -21.56
CA GLY A 50 11.48 6.95 -21.48
C GLY A 50 9.95 7.12 -21.58
N ARG A 51 9.12 6.08 -21.34
CA ARG A 51 7.65 6.16 -21.33
C ARG A 51 7.08 5.59 -20.03
N PHE A 52 6.15 6.33 -19.43
CA PHE A 52 5.37 5.87 -18.28
C PHE A 52 4.35 4.81 -18.76
N GLY A 53 4.67 3.53 -18.50
CA GLY A 53 3.91 2.38 -18.99
C GLY A 53 2.46 2.34 -18.48
N ALA A 54 1.63 1.52 -19.12
CA ALA A 54 0.23 1.35 -18.72
C ALA A 54 0.09 0.86 -17.26
N ALA A 55 0.94 -0.06 -16.81
CA ALA A 55 0.98 -0.54 -15.43
C ALA A 55 1.24 0.60 -14.44
N ASN A 56 2.26 1.45 -14.67
CA ASN A 56 2.54 2.57 -13.77
C ASN A 56 1.38 3.57 -13.67
N ARG A 57 0.57 3.74 -14.72
CA ARG A 57 -0.63 4.59 -14.67
C ARG A 57 -1.73 4.01 -13.78
N VAL A 58 -1.89 2.69 -13.79
CA VAL A 58 -2.85 2.01 -12.91
C VAL A 58 -2.35 2.05 -11.47
N THR A 59 -1.06 1.80 -11.21
CA THR A 59 -0.46 1.99 -9.88
C THR A 59 -0.63 3.44 -9.39
N LEU A 60 -0.51 4.43 -10.29
CA LEU A 60 -0.77 5.84 -9.95
C LEU A 60 -2.24 6.11 -9.61
N ALA A 61 -3.17 5.49 -10.34
CA ALA A 61 -4.59 5.58 -10.02
C ALA A 61 -4.90 4.92 -8.67
N ARG A 62 -4.25 3.78 -8.38
CA ARG A 62 -4.33 3.08 -7.08
C ARG A 62 -3.80 3.96 -5.96
N LEU A 63 -2.67 4.64 -6.16
CA LEU A 63 -2.13 5.62 -5.22
C LEU A 63 -3.14 6.74 -4.92
N ALA A 64 -3.86 7.23 -5.94
CA ALA A 64 -4.91 8.24 -5.75
C ALA A 64 -6.04 7.74 -4.83
N LEU A 65 -6.47 6.48 -5.00
CA LEU A 65 -7.46 5.84 -4.12
C LEU A 65 -6.93 5.68 -2.69
N ILE A 66 -5.65 5.34 -2.52
CA ILE A 66 -5.01 5.23 -1.20
C ILE A 66 -4.97 6.60 -0.51
N CYS A 67 -4.72 7.68 -1.25
CA CYS A 67 -4.77 9.04 -0.71
C CYS A 67 -6.19 9.44 -0.25
N LEU A 68 -7.25 9.00 -0.97
CA LEU A 68 -8.64 9.19 -0.52
C LEU A 68 -8.89 8.47 0.81
N LEU A 69 -8.46 7.20 0.91
CA LEU A 69 -8.56 6.42 2.14
C LEU A 69 -7.80 7.09 3.30
N ALA A 70 -6.60 7.59 3.04
CA ALA A 70 -5.81 8.29 4.06
C ALA A 70 -6.49 9.59 4.53
N ALA A 71 -7.17 10.31 3.63
CA ALA A 71 -7.87 11.54 3.98
C ALA A 71 -9.10 11.31 4.87
N ALA A 72 -9.70 10.11 4.82
CA ALA A 72 -10.81 9.73 5.70
C ALA A 72 -10.39 9.61 7.18
N ILE A 73 -9.09 9.47 7.44
CA ILE A 73 -8.56 9.48 8.81
C ILE A 73 -8.82 10.85 9.45
N GLY A 74 -9.37 10.83 10.66
CA GLY A 74 -9.76 12.04 11.40
C GLY A 74 -11.12 12.64 11.02
N GLU A 75 -11.84 12.06 10.05
CA GLU A 75 -13.26 12.34 9.87
C GLU A 75 -14.09 11.55 10.90
N THR A 76 -15.36 11.91 11.09
CA THR A 76 -16.26 11.19 12.01
C THR A 76 -16.39 9.74 11.57
N ALA A 77 -16.00 8.81 12.45
CA ALA A 77 -16.07 7.38 12.20
C ALA A 77 -17.51 6.90 12.33
N ASP A 78 -18.18 6.68 11.20
CA ASP A 78 -19.50 6.06 11.14
C ASP A 78 -19.53 4.88 10.14
N ASP A 79 -20.63 4.12 10.17
CA ASP A 79 -20.81 2.96 9.31
C ASP A 79 -20.80 3.32 7.82
N ARG A 80 -21.21 4.55 7.48
CA ARG A 80 -21.29 5.03 6.10
C ARG A 80 -19.91 5.22 5.52
N LEU A 81 -19.06 5.97 6.21
CA LEU A 81 -17.67 6.19 5.84
C LEU A 81 -16.88 4.87 5.84
N ALA A 82 -17.15 3.97 6.78
CA ALA A 82 -16.55 2.64 6.80
C ALA A 82 -16.88 1.83 5.54
N TRP A 83 -18.15 1.82 5.09
CA TRP A 83 -18.53 1.19 3.82
C TRP A 83 -17.87 1.85 2.60
N SER A 84 -17.82 3.18 2.56
CA SER A 84 -17.08 3.92 1.52
C SER A 84 -15.60 3.51 1.47
N CYS A 85 -14.95 3.41 2.63
CA CYS A 85 -13.56 2.95 2.74
C CYS A 85 -13.40 1.51 2.24
N VAL A 86 -14.30 0.59 2.59
CA VAL A 86 -14.29 -0.80 2.11
C VAL A 86 -14.39 -0.85 0.59
N VAL A 87 -15.32 -0.09 -0.02
CA VAL A 87 -15.50 -0.06 -1.48
C VAL A 87 -14.26 0.49 -2.17
N VAL A 88 -13.73 1.63 -1.71
CA VAL A 88 -12.55 2.26 -2.30
C VAL A 88 -11.32 1.35 -2.16
N ALA A 89 -11.11 0.75 -1.00
CA ALA A 89 -10.00 -0.18 -0.77
C ALA A 89 -10.11 -1.45 -1.61
N THR A 90 -11.32 -1.99 -1.77
CA THR A 90 -11.57 -3.15 -2.64
C THR A 90 -11.28 -2.81 -4.10
N ILE A 91 -11.71 -1.65 -4.59
CA ILE A 91 -11.36 -1.19 -5.94
C ILE A 91 -9.85 -1.05 -6.09
N ALA A 92 -9.17 -0.45 -5.12
CA ALA A 92 -7.71 -0.32 -5.13
C ALA A 92 -7.01 -1.69 -5.21
N ALA A 93 -7.44 -2.67 -4.41
CA ALA A 93 -6.90 -4.03 -4.43
C ALA A 93 -7.21 -4.77 -5.74
N LEU A 94 -8.39 -4.58 -6.32
CA LEU A 94 -8.74 -5.18 -7.62
C LEU A 94 -7.91 -4.59 -8.76
N LEU A 95 -7.62 -3.28 -8.73
CA LEU A 95 -6.74 -2.64 -9.71
C LEU A 95 -5.32 -3.23 -9.66
N ASP A 96 -4.79 -3.55 -8.48
CA ASP A 96 -3.50 -4.24 -8.34
C ASP A 96 -3.48 -5.62 -9.03
N ALA A 97 -4.56 -6.38 -8.90
CA ALA A 97 -4.67 -7.67 -9.57
C ALA A 97 -4.61 -7.55 -11.12
N LEU A 98 -4.99 -6.41 -11.69
CA LEU A 98 -4.94 -6.14 -13.12
C LEU A 98 -3.53 -5.77 -13.62
N ASP A 99 -2.66 -5.24 -12.75
CA ASP A 99 -1.32 -4.76 -13.11
C ASP A 99 -0.37 -5.89 -13.51
N GLY A 100 -0.46 -7.04 -12.84
CA GLY A 100 0.38 -8.20 -13.14
C GLY A 100 0.22 -8.72 -14.59
N PRO A 101 -1.01 -8.99 -15.07
CA PRO A 101 -1.27 -9.34 -16.46
C PRO A 101 -0.89 -8.26 -17.47
N LEU A 102 -1.15 -6.98 -17.15
CA LEU A 102 -0.82 -5.85 -18.03
C LEU A 102 0.69 -5.67 -18.21
N ALA A 103 1.47 -5.77 -17.14
CA ALA A 103 2.93 -5.69 -17.18
C ALA A 103 3.55 -6.84 -17.99
N ARG A 104 3.00 -8.07 -17.86
CA ARG A 104 3.45 -9.24 -18.62
C ARG A 104 3.13 -9.17 -20.11
N ARG A 105 1.96 -8.64 -20.47
CA ARG A 105 1.54 -8.50 -21.88
C ARG A 105 2.23 -7.34 -22.59
N GLY A 106 2.60 -6.29 -21.86
CA GLY A 106 3.21 -5.08 -22.43
C GLY A 106 4.73 -5.14 -22.63
N GLY A 107 5.44 -6.13 -22.08
CA GLY A 107 6.91 -6.17 -22.13
C GLY A 107 7.61 -4.99 -21.42
N LEU A 108 6.87 -4.24 -20.59
CA LEU A 108 7.30 -2.99 -19.95
C LEU A 108 7.63 -3.18 -18.46
N ALA A 109 8.04 -4.39 -18.06
CA ALA A 109 8.50 -4.65 -16.71
C ALA A 109 9.77 -3.83 -16.43
N SER A 110 9.72 -2.92 -15.45
CA SER A 110 10.84 -2.08 -15.04
C SER A 110 11.11 -2.23 -13.55
N ALA A 111 12.37 -2.09 -13.14
CA ALA A 111 12.76 -2.12 -11.73
C ALA A 111 12.07 -0.99 -10.94
N PHE A 112 11.92 0.19 -11.54
CA PHE A 112 11.16 1.29 -10.97
C PHE A 112 9.69 0.91 -10.74
N GLY A 113 9.00 0.40 -11.76
CA GLY A 113 7.60 -0.01 -11.64
C GLY A 113 7.38 -1.04 -10.54
N ALA A 114 8.26 -2.04 -10.43
CA ALA A 114 8.21 -3.03 -9.35
C ALA A 114 8.42 -2.43 -7.96
N ARG A 115 9.29 -1.42 -7.83
CA ARG A 115 9.47 -0.68 -6.57
C ARG A 115 8.27 0.20 -6.26
N PHE A 116 7.74 0.90 -7.25
CA PHE A 116 6.59 1.79 -7.11
C PHE A 116 5.33 1.02 -6.68
N ASP A 117 5.07 -0.11 -7.31
CA ASP A 117 4.00 -1.06 -6.96
C ASP A 117 4.13 -1.52 -5.51
N MET A 118 5.33 -1.95 -5.13
CA MET A 118 5.64 -2.43 -3.78
C MET A 118 5.51 -1.35 -2.69
N GLU A 119 5.90 -0.09 -2.97
CA GLU A 119 5.67 1.03 -2.04
C GLU A 119 4.20 1.39 -1.93
N THR A 120 3.46 1.32 -3.04
CA THR A 120 2.02 1.60 -3.09
C THR A 120 1.24 0.57 -2.27
N ASP A 121 1.60 -0.71 -2.36
CA ASP A 121 1.02 -1.78 -1.54
C ASP A 121 1.31 -1.59 -0.05
N ALA A 122 2.55 -1.24 0.30
CA ALA A 122 2.91 -0.99 1.69
C ALA A 122 2.18 0.22 2.28
N LEU A 123 2.03 1.28 1.47
CA LEU A 123 1.23 2.44 1.84
C LEU A 123 -0.24 2.07 2.04
N LEU A 124 -0.81 1.25 1.16
CA LEU A 124 -2.18 0.76 1.31
C LEU A 124 -2.34 -0.02 2.63
N VAL A 125 -1.43 -0.94 2.94
CA VAL A 125 -1.44 -1.67 4.22
C VAL A 125 -1.37 -0.71 5.41
N LEU A 126 -0.49 0.30 5.37
CA LEU A 126 -0.39 1.30 6.43
C LEU A 126 -1.67 2.11 6.60
N VAL A 127 -2.25 2.61 5.51
CA VAL A 127 -3.50 3.38 5.53
C VAL A 127 -4.65 2.52 6.04
N LEU A 128 -4.76 1.27 5.61
CA LEU A 128 -5.77 0.34 6.11
C LEU A 128 -5.58 0.02 7.60
N SER A 129 -4.34 -0.16 8.07
CA SER A 129 -4.04 -0.31 9.51
C SER A 129 -4.45 0.93 10.31
N LEU A 130 -4.20 2.13 9.78
CA LEU A 130 -4.63 3.39 10.42
C LEU A 130 -6.15 3.52 10.45
N LEU A 131 -6.84 3.16 9.37
CA LEU A 131 -8.30 3.14 9.33
C LEU A 131 -8.88 2.11 10.31
N ALA A 132 -8.28 0.91 10.39
CA ALA A 132 -8.72 -0.12 11.34
C ALA A 132 -8.54 0.32 12.80
N LEU A 133 -7.56 1.18 13.08
CA LEU A 133 -7.43 1.85 14.38
C LEU A 133 -8.46 2.99 14.55
N HIS A 134 -8.65 3.81 13.52
CA HIS A 134 -9.59 4.95 13.51
C HIS A 134 -11.05 4.54 13.74
N PHE A 135 -11.47 3.40 13.18
CA PHE A 135 -12.81 2.82 13.37
C PHE A 135 -12.91 1.91 14.61
N ASP A 136 -11.94 1.95 15.52
CA ASP A 136 -11.87 1.12 16.73
C ASP A 136 -12.01 -0.40 16.46
N LYS A 137 -11.60 -0.88 15.28
CA LYS A 137 -11.66 -2.30 14.89
C LYS A 137 -10.47 -3.09 15.41
N THR A 138 -9.39 -2.42 15.81
CA THR A 138 -8.13 -3.03 16.27
C THR A 138 -7.40 -2.09 17.23
N GLY A 139 -6.45 -2.60 18.00
CA GLY A 139 -5.54 -1.78 18.79
C GLY A 139 -4.36 -1.26 17.96
N ALA A 140 -3.60 -0.30 18.50
CA ALA A 140 -2.47 0.34 17.82
C ALA A 140 -1.36 -0.63 17.38
N TRP A 141 -1.33 -1.86 17.90
CA TRP A 141 -0.43 -2.93 17.47
C TRP A 141 -0.56 -3.27 15.98
N ILE A 142 -1.72 -3.03 15.34
CA ILE A 142 -1.89 -3.30 13.91
C ILE A 142 -1.04 -2.40 13.02
N LEU A 143 -0.60 -1.25 13.54
CA LEU A 143 0.30 -0.34 12.83
C LEU A 143 1.65 -1.00 12.54
N ALA A 144 2.03 -2.03 13.31
CA ALA A 144 3.20 -2.85 13.01
C ALA A 144 3.13 -3.47 11.59
N ALA A 145 1.93 -3.82 11.10
CA ALA A 145 1.77 -4.36 9.74
C ALA A 145 2.17 -3.34 8.67
N GLY A 146 1.65 -2.12 8.78
CA GLY A 146 1.98 -1.02 7.87
C GLY A 146 3.41 -0.52 7.98
N LEU A 147 3.98 -0.56 9.17
CA LEU A 147 5.34 -0.07 9.43
C LEU A 147 6.43 -1.09 9.10
N MET A 148 6.10 -2.39 9.00
CA MET A 148 7.08 -3.47 8.82
C MET A 148 8.05 -3.23 7.66
N ARG A 149 7.54 -2.80 6.49
CA ARG A 149 8.38 -2.50 5.33
C ARG A 149 9.33 -1.33 5.62
N TYR A 150 8.82 -0.23 6.15
CA TYR A 150 9.61 0.97 6.39
C TYR A 150 10.69 0.70 7.45
N LEU A 151 10.35 -0.09 8.49
CA LEU A 151 11.31 -0.57 9.49
C LEU A 151 12.37 -1.48 8.86
N PHE A 152 12.00 -2.37 7.94
CA PHE A 152 12.96 -3.22 7.22
C PHE A 152 13.93 -2.40 6.36
N VAL A 153 13.43 -1.41 5.62
CA VAL A 153 14.27 -0.49 4.82
C VAL A 153 15.17 0.36 5.71
N LEU A 154 14.67 0.83 6.86
CA LEU A 154 15.45 1.59 7.82
C LEU A 154 16.55 0.74 8.46
N ALA A 155 16.24 -0.51 8.83
CA ALA A 155 17.20 -1.47 9.36
C ALA A 155 18.29 -1.83 8.35
N ALA A 156 18.00 -1.76 7.05
CA ALA A 156 19.00 -1.99 6.01
C ALA A 156 20.09 -0.91 5.93
N ARG A 157 19.92 0.27 6.57
CA ARG A 157 20.94 1.32 6.63
C ARG A 157 22.17 0.91 7.46
N PRO A 158 22.03 0.54 8.75
CA PRO A 158 23.17 0.04 9.54
C PRO A 158 23.61 -1.38 9.15
N TRP A 159 22.73 -2.17 8.52
CA TRP A 159 23.01 -3.54 8.10
C TRP A 159 22.80 -3.73 6.59
N PRO A 160 23.76 -3.33 5.74
CA PRO A 160 23.62 -3.36 4.28
C PRO A 160 23.32 -4.74 3.67
N TRP A 161 23.62 -5.83 4.39
CA TRP A 161 23.27 -7.19 3.97
C TRP A 161 21.75 -7.42 3.90
N LEU A 162 20.93 -6.63 4.61
CA LEU A 162 19.47 -6.63 4.50
C LEU A 162 18.97 -6.01 3.18
N ALA A 163 19.75 -5.12 2.55
CA ALA A 163 19.38 -4.44 1.31
C ALA A 163 19.54 -5.32 0.06
N ARG A 164 20.01 -6.57 0.21
CA ARG A 164 20.22 -7.47 -0.95
C ARG A 164 18.89 -7.81 -1.61
N ALA A 165 18.92 -7.89 -2.94
CA ALA A 165 17.76 -8.31 -3.73
C ALA A 165 17.26 -9.70 -3.30
N LEU A 166 16.01 -9.76 -2.85
CA LEU A 166 15.32 -11.00 -2.53
C LEU A 166 14.69 -11.58 -3.80
N PRO A 167 14.88 -12.88 -4.09
CA PRO A 167 14.33 -13.52 -5.29
C PRO A 167 12.80 -13.44 -5.30
N THR A 168 12.20 -13.26 -6.47
CA THR A 168 10.74 -13.20 -6.64
C THR A 168 10.07 -14.38 -5.94
N SER A 169 9.08 -14.10 -5.07
CA SER A 169 8.45 -15.13 -4.24
C SER A 169 6.94 -15.03 -4.26
N LEU A 170 6.28 -16.12 -4.67
CA LEU A 170 4.81 -16.24 -4.63
C LEU A 170 4.27 -16.12 -3.21
N ARG A 171 5.04 -16.59 -2.20
CA ARG A 171 4.69 -16.45 -0.78
C ARG A 171 4.51 -14.98 -0.40
N ARG A 172 5.48 -14.13 -0.71
CA ARG A 172 5.42 -12.69 -0.37
C ARG A 172 4.21 -12.01 -1.00
N LYS A 173 3.92 -12.35 -2.26
CA LYS A 173 2.73 -11.86 -2.95
C LYS A 173 1.44 -12.35 -2.28
N ALA A 174 1.33 -13.64 -1.97
CA ALA A 174 0.16 -14.21 -1.30
C ALA A 174 -0.08 -13.58 0.08
N VAL A 175 0.98 -13.40 0.87
CA VAL A 175 0.91 -12.76 2.19
C VAL A 175 0.45 -11.30 2.07
N CYS A 176 0.92 -10.56 1.06
CA CYS A 176 0.44 -9.19 0.80
C CYS A 176 -1.07 -9.16 0.51
N VAL A 177 -1.55 -10.03 -0.40
CA VAL A 177 -2.97 -10.14 -0.75
C VAL A 177 -3.82 -10.52 0.47
N VAL A 178 -3.35 -11.47 1.27
CA VAL A 178 -4.02 -11.88 2.52
C VAL A 178 -4.06 -10.71 3.51
N GLN A 179 -2.96 -9.98 3.67
CA GLN A 179 -2.88 -8.83 4.57
C GLN A 179 -3.86 -7.72 4.18
N ILE A 180 -3.86 -7.32 2.90
CA ILE A 180 -4.77 -6.29 2.38
C ILE A 180 -6.23 -6.75 2.53
N SER A 181 -6.54 -7.97 2.10
CA SER A 181 -7.89 -8.53 2.20
C SER A 181 -8.39 -8.60 3.65
N ALA A 182 -7.52 -9.05 4.57
CA ALA A 182 -7.85 -9.14 5.99
C ALA A 182 -8.17 -7.76 6.59
N LEU A 183 -7.36 -6.75 6.27
CA LEU A 183 -7.60 -5.39 6.76
C LEU A 183 -8.86 -4.78 6.15
N ILE A 184 -9.17 -5.01 4.87
CA ILE A 184 -10.43 -4.58 4.25
C ILE A 184 -11.62 -5.21 4.96
N VAL A 185 -11.57 -6.51 5.25
CA VAL A 185 -12.64 -7.21 6.00
C VAL A 185 -12.78 -6.64 7.41
N CYS A 186 -11.69 -6.25 8.08
CA CYS A 186 -11.75 -5.62 9.39
C CYS A 186 -12.53 -4.28 9.37
N LEU A 187 -12.49 -3.54 8.26
CA LEU A 187 -13.22 -2.27 8.12
C LEU A 187 -14.73 -2.45 7.94
N VAL A 188 -15.21 -3.67 7.64
CA VAL A 188 -16.64 -3.93 7.45
C VAL A 188 -17.38 -3.66 8.77
N PRO A 189 -18.39 -2.75 8.80
CA PRO A 189 -19.09 -2.37 10.03
C PRO A 189 -19.69 -3.55 10.80
N VAL A 190 -20.23 -4.52 10.05
CA VAL A 190 -20.90 -5.73 10.57
C VAL A 190 -19.95 -6.67 11.33
N ILE A 191 -18.64 -6.57 11.13
CA ILE A 191 -17.66 -7.41 11.83
C ILE A 191 -17.45 -6.87 13.24
N ALA A 192 -17.80 -7.70 14.24
CA ALA A 192 -17.61 -7.37 15.63
C ALA A 192 -16.11 -7.37 16.04
N LEU A 193 -15.79 -6.56 17.04
CA LEU A 193 -14.43 -6.29 17.50
C LEU A 193 -13.56 -7.54 17.77
N PRO A 194 -14.06 -8.61 18.43
CA PRO A 194 -13.22 -9.79 18.67
C PRO A 194 -12.76 -10.47 17.37
N TRP A 195 -13.62 -10.47 16.35
CA TRP A 195 -13.33 -11.09 15.06
C TRP A 195 -12.37 -10.25 14.22
N SER A 196 -12.54 -8.92 14.22
CA SER A 196 -11.60 -8.02 13.54
C SER A 196 -10.21 -8.09 14.20
N GLN A 197 -10.14 -8.14 15.53
CA GLN A 197 -8.86 -8.32 16.25
C GLN A 197 -8.20 -9.66 15.94
N ALA A 198 -8.95 -10.76 15.98
CA ALA A 198 -8.42 -12.09 15.66
C ALA A 198 -7.89 -12.16 14.22
N LEU A 199 -8.66 -11.64 13.26
CA LEU A 199 -8.28 -11.61 11.85
C LEU A 199 -7.04 -10.73 11.62
N ALA A 200 -7.01 -9.54 12.20
CA ALA A 200 -5.88 -8.63 12.13
C ALA A 200 -4.62 -9.24 12.77
N ALA A 201 -4.75 -9.91 13.92
CA ALA A 201 -3.64 -10.56 14.60
C ALA A 201 -3.09 -11.73 13.78
N ALA A 202 -3.96 -12.55 13.20
CA ALA A 202 -3.58 -13.65 12.32
C ALA A 202 -2.84 -13.13 11.07
N SER A 203 -3.36 -12.07 10.44
CA SER A 203 -2.70 -11.44 9.28
C SER A 203 -1.32 -10.88 9.63
N LEU A 204 -1.20 -10.16 10.75
CA LEU A 204 0.06 -9.61 11.23
C LEU A 204 1.07 -10.71 11.57
N ALA A 205 0.64 -11.80 12.20
CA ALA A 205 1.50 -12.95 12.50
C ALA A 205 2.03 -13.60 11.22
N LEU A 206 1.18 -13.76 10.21
CA LEU A 206 1.58 -14.27 8.89
C LEU A 206 2.59 -13.34 8.22
N LEU A 207 2.37 -12.02 8.27
CA LEU A 207 3.28 -11.02 7.74
C LEU A 207 4.63 -11.06 8.49
N ALA A 208 4.62 -11.10 9.81
CA ALA A 208 5.82 -11.19 10.63
C ALA A 208 6.62 -12.47 10.33
N ALA A 209 5.96 -13.62 10.22
CA ALA A 209 6.59 -14.87 9.82
C ALA A 209 7.21 -14.75 8.41
N SER A 210 6.50 -14.10 7.49
CA SER A 210 6.98 -13.87 6.14
C SER A 210 8.29 -13.05 6.11
N PHE A 211 8.37 -11.97 6.88
CA PHE A 211 9.57 -11.14 7.04
C PHE A 211 10.68 -11.86 7.81
N ALA A 212 10.35 -12.66 8.82
CA ALA A 212 11.33 -13.45 9.57
C ALA A 212 12.04 -14.47 8.67
N ILE A 213 11.30 -15.14 7.78
CA ILE A 213 11.87 -16.06 6.79
C ILE A 213 12.82 -15.32 5.84
N ASP A 214 12.41 -14.15 5.33
CA ASP A 214 13.24 -13.33 4.44
C ASP A 214 14.52 -12.87 5.14
N THR A 215 14.40 -12.41 6.39
CA THR A 215 15.52 -11.97 7.23
C THR A 215 16.48 -13.13 7.50
N ALA A 216 15.97 -14.31 7.88
CA ALA A 216 16.80 -15.49 8.11
C ALA A 216 17.53 -15.94 6.84
N TRP A 217 16.87 -15.86 5.68
CA TRP A 217 17.51 -16.15 4.38
C TRP A 217 18.65 -15.18 4.08
N LEU A 218 18.44 -13.88 4.32
CA LEU A 218 19.47 -12.85 4.13
C LEU A 218 20.63 -13.02 5.12
N MET A 219 20.34 -13.34 6.39
CA MET A 219 21.35 -13.60 7.42
C MET A 219 22.26 -14.76 7.04
N ARG A 220 21.71 -15.88 6.52
CA ARG A 220 22.51 -17.03 6.05
C ARG A 220 23.43 -16.69 4.88
N ARG A 221 23.09 -15.65 4.11
CA ARG A 221 23.83 -15.21 2.92
C ARG A 221 24.67 -13.96 3.14
N ARG A 222 24.76 -13.45 4.38
CA ARG A 222 25.44 -12.18 4.73
C ARG A 222 26.92 -12.11 4.31
N HIS A 223 27.58 -13.26 4.19
CA HIS A 223 29.01 -13.35 3.85
C HIS A 223 29.31 -13.32 2.35
N LEU A 224 28.29 -13.45 1.49
CA LEU A 224 28.50 -13.32 0.04
C LEU A 224 28.71 -11.84 -0.33
N PRO A 225 29.51 -11.50 -1.36
CA PRO A 225 29.63 -10.14 -1.86
C PRO A 225 28.27 -9.56 -2.25
N LEU A 226 28.07 -8.25 -2.07
CA LEU A 226 26.89 -7.57 -2.60
C LEU A 226 27.03 -7.50 -4.13
N GLU A 227 26.06 -8.05 -4.86
CA GLU A 227 25.98 -7.84 -6.31
C GLU A 227 25.74 -6.36 -6.57
N ILE A 228 26.79 -5.65 -6.97
CA ILE A 228 26.71 -4.27 -7.45
C ILE A 228 26.02 -4.35 -8.81
N THR A 229 24.70 -4.20 -8.81
CA THR A 229 23.94 -3.95 -10.03
C THR A 229 24.27 -2.52 -10.46
N ARG A 230 25.17 -2.40 -11.43
CA ARG A 230 25.43 -1.15 -12.16
C ARG A 230 24.25 -0.82 -13.07
#